data_AF-A0A3D2SPT8-F1
#
_entry.id   AF-A0A3D2SPT8-F1
#
_cell.length_a   1.000
_cell.length_b   1.000
_cell.length_c   1.000
_cell.angle_alpha   90.00
_cell.angle_beta   90.00
_cell.angle_gamma   90.00
#
_symmetry.space_group_name_H-M   'P 1'
#
loop_
_entity.id
_entity.type
_entity.pdbx_description
1 polymer ?
#
loop_
_entity_poly.entity_id
_entity_poly.type
_entity_poly.pdbx_seq_one_letter_code
_entity_poly.pdbx_strand_id
1 'polypeptide(L)'
;NEPPEQAIAREIKEEIGCDIQIDQFIGCFETATANEPDHELVSYVYFAQLEQTPQIAAEIAEMKWVRLDDQVTALAPLTREVVMPWCRKYLKI
;
A
#
# COMPACT_ATOMS: atom_id res chain seq x y z
N ASN A 1 -12.10 4.95 -18.00
CA ASN A 1 -11.27 5.08 -16.78
C ASN A 1 -11.71 4.03 -15.78
N GLU A 2 -10.77 3.24 -15.30
CA GLU A 2 -10.97 2.25 -14.23
C GLU A 2 -11.14 2.98 -12.88
N PRO A 3 -12.15 2.64 -12.06
CA PRO A 3 -12.28 3.17 -10.70
C PRO A 3 -11.12 2.75 -9.79
N PRO A 4 -10.68 3.58 -8.83
CA PRO A 4 -9.54 3.26 -7.97
C PRO A 4 -9.68 1.93 -7.20
N GLU A 5 -10.89 1.57 -6.78
CA GLU A 5 -11.18 0.30 -6.10
C GLU A 5 -11.02 -0.93 -7.01
N GLN A 6 -11.28 -0.78 -8.31
CA GLN A 6 -11.06 -1.85 -9.29
C GLN A 6 -9.57 -1.96 -9.63
N ALA A 7 -8.91 -0.81 -9.77
CA ALA A 7 -7.48 -0.74 -10.01
C ALA A 7 -6.70 -1.45 -8.89
N ILE A 8 -6.92 -1.09 -7.61
CA ILE A 8 -6.17 -1.71 -6.49
C ILE A 8 -6.42 -3.22 -6.39
N ALA A 9 -7.64 -3.69 -6.66
CA ALA A 9 -7.93 -5.13 -6.65
C ALA A 9 -7.19 -5.88 -7.79
N ARG A 10 -7.16 -5.29 -8.99
CA ARG A 10 -6.43 -5.83 -10.14
C ARG A 10 -4.91 -5.83 -9.89
N GLU A 11 -4.35 -4.72 -9.43
CA GLU A 11 -2.90 -4.59 -9.16
C GLU A 11 -2.46 -5.60 -8.09
N ILE A 12 -3.17 -5.72 -6.97
CA ILE A 12 -2.84 -6.69 -5.92
C ILE A 12 -2.90 -8.13 -6.46
N LYS A 13 -3.85 -8.42 -7.35
CA LYS A 13 -3.93 -9.74 -8.00
C LYS A 13 -2.75 -10.01 -8.92
N GLU A 14 -2.34 -9.03 -9.71
CA GLU A 14 -1.24 -9.14 -10.68
C GLU A 14 0.13 -9.22 -9.98
N GLU A 15 0.35 -8.40 -8.95
CA GLU A 15 1.65 -8.28 -8.30
C GLU A 15 1.91 -9.34 -7.23
N ILE A 16 0.89 -9.69 -6.43
CA ILE A 16 1.05 -10.62 -5.30
C ILE A 16 0.10 -11.83 -5.30
N GLY A 17 -0.66 -12.03 -6.38
CA GLY A 17 -1.52 -13.21 -6.58
C GLY A 17 -2.78 -13.25 -5.72
N CYS A 18 -3.06 -12.20 -4.95
CA CYS A 18 -4.13 -12.19 -3.95
C CYS A 18 -5.39 -11.49 -4.47
N ASP A 19 -6.54 -12.02 -4.09
CA ASP A 19 -7.79 -11.27 -4.09
C ASP A 19 -7.89 -10.48 -2.78
N ILE A 20 -8.60 -9.35 -2.82
CA ILE A 20 -8.80 -8.49 -1.66
C ILE A 20 -10.26 -8.21 -1.39
N GLN A 21 -10.59 -8.14 -0.09
CA GLN A 21 -11.84 -7.55 0.38
C GLN A 21 -11.53 -6.18 0.99
N ILE A 22 -12.02 -5.11 0.36
CA ILE A 22 -11.87 -3.75 0.90
C ILE A 22 -12.82 -3.57 2.08
N ASP A 23 -12.27 -3.34 3.26
CA ASP A 23 -13.03 -3.09 4.48
C ASP A 23 -13.32 -1.59 4.65
N GLN A 24 -12.37 -0.73 4.26
CA GLN A 24 -12.49 0.71 4.47
C GLN A 24 -11.68 1.53 3.46
N PHE A 25 -12.27 2.61 2.95
CA PHE A 25 -11.51 3.69 2.32
C PHE A 25 -10.95 4.63 3.39
N ILE A 26 -9.63 4.81 3.39
CA ILE A 26 -8.91 5.61 4.40
C ILE A 26 -8.84 7.08 3.99
N GLY A 27 -8.66 7.35 2.70
CA GLY A 27 -8.60 8.70 2.18
C GLY A 27 -7.78 8.83 0.90
N CYS A 28 -7.78 10.04 0.36
CA CYS A 28 -6.91 10.46 -0.73
C CYS A 28 -5.79 11.32 -0.14
N PHE A 29 -4.54 11.03 -0.51
CA PHE A 29 -3.36 11.70 0.03
C PHE A 29 -2.42 12.12 -1.08
N GLU A 30 -1.76 13.24 -0.87
CA GLU A 30 -0.75 13.78 -1.77
C GLU A 30 0.61 13.69 -1.07
N THR A 31 1.58 13.02 -1.69
CA THR A 31 2.94 12.87 -1.15
C THR A 31 3.96 12.98 -2.27
N ALA A 32 5.24 13.23 -1.94
CA ALA A 32 6.30 13.09 -2.94
C ALA A 32 6.39 11.63 -3.44
N THR A 33 6.74 11.43 -4.71
CA THR A 33 7.06 10.07 -5.19
C THR A 33 8.39 9.61 -4.60
N ALA A 34 8.60 8.29 -4.49
CA ALA A 34 9.88 7.74 -4.03
C ALA A 34 10.97 7.75 -5.11
N ASN A 35 10.59 7.65 -6.38
CA ASN A 35 11.50 7.35 -7.48
C ASN A 35 11.66 8.49 -8.49
N GLU A 36 10.78 9.50 -8.46
CA GLU A 36 10.76 10.61 -9.40
C GLU A 36 10.78 11.95 -8.64
N PRO A 37 11.98 12.54 -8.46
CA PRO A 37 12.10 13.88 -7.89
C PRO A 37 11.20 14.87 -8.65
N ASP A 38 10.66 15.85 -7.93
CA ASP A 38 9.79 16.92 -8.45
C ASP A 38 8.40 16.48 -8.97
N HIS A 39 7.99 15.24 -8.69
CA HIS A 39 6.64 14.76 -8.96
C HIS A 39 5.84 14.50 -7.66
N GLU A 40 4.57 14.87 -7.69
CA GLU A 40 3.60 14.57 -6.63
C GLU A 40 2.79 13.33 -6.97
N LEU A 41 2.64 12.47 -5.97
CA LEU A 41 1.83 11.25 -6.01
C LEU A 41 0.49 11.52 -5.32
N VAL A 42 -0.60 11.39 -6.08
CA VAL A 42 -1.96 11.33 -5.53
C VAL A 42 -2.35 9.87 -5.33
N SER A 43 -2.63 9.47 -4.09
CA SER A 43 -2.90 8.07 -3.72
C SER A 43 -4.24 7.90 -3.02
N TYR A 44 -5.01 6.92 -3.47
CA TYR A 44 -6.21 6.43 -2.81
C TYR A 44 -5.83 5.26 -1.90
N VAL A 45 -5.98 5.43 -0.59
CA VAL A 45 -5.54 4.43 0.40
C VAL A 45 -6.73 3.65 0.94
N TYR A 46 -6.63 2.33 0.94
CA TYR A 46 -7.65 1.40 1.42
C TYR A 46 -7.09 0.48 2.49
N PHE A 47 -7.94 0.12 3.45
CA PHE A 47 -7.69 -1.00 4.36
C PHE A 47 -8.49 -2.20 3.87
N ALA A 48 -7.80 -3.32 3.68
CA ALA A 48 -8.36 -4.51 3.05
C ALA A 48 -7.76 -5.78 3.67
N GLN A 49 -8.49 -6.89 3.58
CA GLN A 49 -7.98 -8.23 3.87
C GLN A 49 -7.48 -8.89 2.59
N LEU A 50 -6.37 -9.61 2.69
CA LEU A 50 -5.93 -10.55 1.65
C LEU A 50 -6.63 -11.89 1.88
N GLU A 51 -7.22 -12.47 0.83
CA GLU A 51 -7.86 -13.80 0.93
C GLU A 51 -6.85 -14.95 0.88
N GLN A 52 -5.65 -14.70 0.34
CA GLN A 52 -4.58 -15.67 0.19
C GLN A 52 -3.27 -15.17 0.80
N THR A 53 -2.32 -16.08 0.98
CA THR A 53 -0.94 -15.71 1.34
C THR A 53 -0.25 -15.06 0.14
N PRO A 54 0.31 -13.84 0.29
CA PRO A 54 0.95 -13.15 -0.82
C PRO A 54 2.23 -13.85 -1.27
N GLN A 55 2.47 -13.83 -2.58
CA GLN A 55 3.67 -14.35 -3.21
C GLN A 55 4.15 -13.36 -4.27
N ILE A 56 5.46 -13.16 -4.37
CA ILE A 56 6.03 -12.30 -5.41
C ILE A 56 5.62 -12.83 -6.78
N ALA A 57 4.91 -12.02 -7.57
CA ALA A 57 4.55 -12.31 -8.94
C ALA A 57 5.14 -11.25 -9.89
N ALA A 58 4.32 -10.50 -10.64
CA ALA A 58 4.70 -9.74 -11.83
C ALA A 58 5.86 -8.73 -11.65
N GLU A 59 5.56 -7.45 -11.45
CA GLU A 59 6.54 -6.36 -11.57
C GLU A 59 7.29 -6.05 -10.25
N ILE A 60 6.99 -6.77 -9.18
CA ILE A 60 7.62 -6.54 -7.88
C ILE A 60 8.91 -7.37 -7.71
N ALA A 61 10.03 -6.69 -7.47
CA ALA A 61 11.34 -7.34 -7.30
C ALA A 61 11.54 -7.98 -5.91
N GLU A 62 10.87 -7.46 -4.88
CA GLU A 62 10.98 -7.94 -3.51
C GLU A 62 9.68 -7.75 -2.70
N MET A 63 9.51 -8.57 -1.67
CA MET A 63 8.43 -8.43 -0.68
C MET A 63 9.00 -8.63 0.72
N LYS A 64 8.68 -7.71 1.62
CA LYS A 64 9.18 -7.71 3.00
C LYS A 64 8.09 -7.28 3.98
N TRP A 65 7.87 -8.08 5.01
CA TRP A 65 7.10 -7.66 6.18
C TRP A 65 7.93 -6.70 7.03
N VAL A 66 7.39 -5.53 7.33
CA VAL A 66 8.02 -4.51 8.17
C VAL A 66 7.25 -4.35 9.46
N ARG A 67 7.98 -4.19 10.57
CA ARG A 67 7.35 -3.80 11.84
C ARG A 67 6.99 -2.33 11.77
N LEU A 68 5.95 -1.92 12.50
CA LEU A 68 5.58 -0.51 12.56
C LEU A 68 6.73 0.35 13.11
N ASP A 69 7.53 -0.15 14.04
CA ASP A 69 8.68 0.54 14.64
C ASP A 69 9.99 0.43 13.82
N ASP A 70 9.95 -0.15 12.61
CA ASP A 70 11.11 -0.25 11.71
C ASP A 70 11.59 1.15 11.26
N GLN A 71 12.87 1.43 11.47
CA GLN A 71 13.54 2.68 11.07
C GLN A 71 14.66 2.45 10.04
N VAL A 72 14.91 1.20 9.66
CA VAL A 72 16.03 0.81 8.80
C VAL A 72 15.56 0.64 7.36
N THR A 73 14.35 0.12 7.18
CA THR A 73 13.78 -0.09 5.85
C THR A 73 13.46 1.26 5.19
N ALA A 74 13.98 1.48 3.98
CA ALA A 74 13.66 2.65 3.19
C ALA A 74 12.22 2.53 2.66
N LEU A 75 11.29 3.16 3.36
CA LEU A 75 9.88 3.18 2.96
C LEU A 75 9.58 4.41 2.10
N ALA A 76 8.70 4.23 1.11
CA ALA A 76 8.18 5.34 0.31
C ALA A 76 7.48 6.39 1.20
N PRO A 77 7.46 7.67 0.80
CA PRO A 77 6.84 8.74 1.56
C PRO A 77 5.40 8.44 1.99
N LEU A 78 4.54 7.98 1.08
CA LEU A 78 3.16 7.55 1.39
C LEU A 78 3.10 6.53 2.54
N THR A 79 3.93 5.49 2.48
CA THR A 79 3.94 4.43 3.49
C THR A 79 4.39 4.97 4.85
N ARG A 80 5.47 5.77 4.86
CA ARG A 80 6.06 6.30 6.09
C ARG A 80 5.17 7.36 6.76
N GLU A 81 4.56 8.24 5.97
CA GLU A 81 3.90 9.45 6.46
C GLU A 81 2.38 9.26 6.64
N VAL A 82 1.77 8.33 5.90
CA VAL A 82 0.33 8.07 5.96
C VAL A 82 0.02 6.70 6.54
N VAL A 83 0.50 5.63 5.91
CA VAL A 83 0.10 4.25 6.25
C VAL A 83 0.57 3.86 7.65
N MET A 84 1.85 4.08 7.97
CA MET A 84 2.42 3.70 9.27
C MET A 84 1.76 4.43 10.46
N PRO A 85 1.57 5.77 10.45
CA PRO A 85 0.84 6.46 11.50
C PRO A 85 -0.62 6.02 11.62
N TRP A 86 -1.30 5.76 10.49
CA TRP A 86 -2.66 5.24 10.50
C TRP A 86 -2.72 3.88 11.20
N CYS A 87 -1.84 2.95 10.83
CA CYS A 87 -1.74 1.64 11.46
C CYS A 87 -1.54 1.74 12.98
N ARG A 88 -0.59 2.56 13.45
CA ARG A 88 -0.36 2.75 14.90
C ARG A 88 -1.57 3.27 15.66
N LYS A 89 -2.37 4.12 15.01
CA LYS A 89 -3.50 4.79 15.64
C LYS A 89 -4.74 3.90 15.71
N TYR A 90 -4.98 3.08 14.68
CA TYR A 90 -6.25 2.37 14.50
C TYR A 90 -6.14 0.85 14.60
N LEU A 91 -4.97 0.27 14.33
CA LEU A 91 -4.74 -1.15 14.55
C LEU A 91 -4.28 -1.34 15.99
N LYS A 92 -5.07 -2.09 16.77
CA LYS A 92 -4.67 -2.56 18.09
C LYS A 92 -3.71 -3.73 17.91
N ILE A 93 -2.43 -3.43 17.73
CA ILE A 93 -1.34 -4.42 17.60
C ILE A 93 -0.51 -4.43 18.87
#